data_AF-A0A3C0P1Z1-F1
#
_entry.id   AF-A0A3C0P1Z1-F1
#
_cell.length_a   1.000
_cell.length_b   1.000
_cell.length_c   1.000
_cell.angle_alpha   90.00
_cell.angle_beta   90.00
_cell.angle_gamma   90.00
#
_symmetry.space_group_name_H-M   'P 1'
#
loop_
_entity.id
_entity.type
_entity.pdbx_description
1 polymer ?
#
loop_
_entity_poly.entity_id
_entity_poly.type
_entity_poly.pdbx_seq_one_letter_code
_entity_poly.pdbx_strand_id
1 'polypeptide(L)'
;MKNLTLSNIASACGGKYVGPQELKDFVVTAITTDSRKATDGCLFVAIQGERADGHKFIPQVMEKGAAAVLAEKAPADGTPYILTDSSLRAVKDIAEFYLKQLNIPVVGIAGSVGKTSTKEMTASVLGQKFR
;
A
#
# COMPACT_ATOMS: atom_id res chain seq x y z
N MET A 1 -4.55 1.58 -10.30
CA MET A 1 -5.39 1.06 -9.20
C MET A 1 -6.65 1.90 -9.12
N LYS A 2 -7.84 1.30 -9.12
CA LYS A 2 -9.12 2.05 -9.14
C LYS A 2 -9.38 2.72 -7.78
N ASN A 3 -9.69 4.02 -7.81
CA ASN A 3 -10.07 4.86 -6.64
C ASN A 3 -9.10 4.87 -5.43
N LEU A 4 -7.84 4.53 -5.60
CA LEU A 4 -6.82 4.69 -4.54
C LEU A 4 -6.23 6.10 -4.57
N THR A 5 -7.07 7.10 -4.29
CA THR A 5 -6.61 8.48 -4.06
C THR A 5 -6.00 8.61 -2.67
N LEU A 6 -5.12 9.58 -2.46
CA LEU A 6 -4.55 9.84 -1.12
C LEU A 6 -5.63 10.10 -0.06
N SER A 7 -6.72 10.79 -0.43
CA SER A 7 -7.87 11.00 0.44
C SER A 7 -8.58 9.68 0.79
N ASN A 8 -8.88 8.83 -0.21
CA ASN A 8 -9.57 7.56 0.04
C ASN A 8 -8.71 6.61 0.86
N ILE A 9 -7.39 6.58 0.61
CA ILE A 9 -6.44 5.79 1.38
C ILE A 9 -6.44 6.24 2.84
N ALA A 10 -6.35 7.55 3.10
CA ALA A 10 -6.40 8.09 4.45
C ALA A 10 -7.70 7.72 5.16
N SER A 11 -8.85 7.86 4.50
CA SER A 11 -10.14 7.42 5.06
C SER A 11 -10.21 5.91 5.31
N ALA A 12 -9.68 5.09 4.40
CA ALA A 12 -9.73 3.64 4.49
C ALA A 12 -8.93 3.10 5.68
N CYS A 13 -7.77 3.68 5.98
CA CYS A 13 -6.94 3.28 7.11
C CYS A 13 -7.18 4.09 8.40
N GLY A 14 -8.21 4.95 8.43
CA GLY A 14 -8.44 5.87 9.55
C GLY A 14 -7.30 6.87 9.80
N GLY A 15 -6.46 7.12 8.79
CA GLY A 15 -5.32 8.02 8.87
C GLY A 15 -5.68 9.47 8.54
N LYS A 16 -4.77 10.39 8.88
CA LYS A 16 -4.88 11.82 8.58
C LYS A 16 -3.91 12.21 7.48
N TYR A 17 -4.44 12.60 6.32
CA TYR A 17 -3.62 13.19 5.26
C TYR A 17 -3.15 14.61 5.63
N VAL A 18 -1.86 14.86 5.43
CA VAL A 18 -1.20 16.15 5.62
C VAL A 18 -0.30 16.41 4.40
N GLY A 19 -0.60 17.47 3.65
CA GLY A 19 0.11 17.82 2.43
C GLY A 19 -0.67 18.82 1.58
N PRO A 20 -0.18 19.17 0.37
CA PRO A 20 -0.87 20.04 -0.57
C PRO A 20 -2.28 19.55 -0.90
N GLN A 21 -3.28 20.45 -0.93
CA GLN A 21 -4.67 20.08 -1.21
C GLN A 21 -4.84 19.46 -2.61
N GLU A 22 -4.05 19.92 -3.57
CA GLU A 22 -4.04 19.45 -4.97
C GLU A 22 -3.72 17.95 -5.08
N LEU A 23 -2.97 17.39 -4.12
CA LEU A 23 -2.58 15.99 -4.11
C LEU A 23 -3.62 15.08 -3.46
N LYS A 24 -4.66 15.60 -2.78
CA LYS A 24 -5.66 14.74 -2.10
C LYS A 24 -6.35 13.77 -3.05
N ASP A 25 -6.65 14.23 -4.26
CA ASP A 25 -7.33 13.45 -5.29
C ASP A 25 -6.35 12.72 -6.22
N PHE A 26 -5.04 12.85 -5.97
CA PHE A 26 -4.02 12.12 -6.73
C PHE A 26 -4.17 10.62 -6.51
N VAL A 27 -4.36 9.88 -7.61
CA VAL A 27 -4.43 8.41 -7.60
C VAL A 27 -3.01 7.86 -7.60
N VAL A 28 -2.65 7.13 -6.55
CA VAL A 28 -1.29 6.59 -6.42
C VAL A 28 -1.03 5.51 -7.48
N THR A 29 0.19 5.47 -8.00
CA THR A 29 0.61 4.53 -9.07
C THR A 29 0.93 3.15 -8.52
N ALA A 30 1.43 3.09 -7.29
CA ALA A 30 1.77 1.89 -6.54
C ALA A 30 1.71 2.14 -5.03
N ILE A 31 1.57 1.09 -4.24
CA ILE A 31 1.77 1.12 -2.77
C ILE A 31 2.89 0.13 -2.45
N THR A 32 3.94 0.58 -1.77
CA THR A 32 5.10 -0.27 -1.47
C THR A 32 5.63 -0.04 -0.05
N THR A 33 6.11 -1.11 0.57
CA THR A 33 6.84 -1.08 1.85
C THR A 33 8.36 -1.19 1.64
N ASP A 34 8.81 -1.46 0.41
CA ASP A 34 10.22 -1.59 0.05
C ASP A 34 10.68 -0.31 -0.67
N SER A 35 11.56 0.46 -0.03
CA SER A 35 12.09 1.73 -0.56
C SER A 35 12.90 1.55 -1.85
N ARG A 36 13.39 0.33 -2.12
CA ARG A 36 14.08 0.01 -3.37
C ARG A 36 13.12 -0.03 -4.56
N LYS A 37 11.85 -0.36 -4.31
CA LYS A 37 10.78 -0.46 -5.31
C LYS A 37 9.92 0.81 -5.41
N ALA A 38 10.27 1.88 -4.68
CA ALA A 38 9.57 3.15 -4.81
C ALA A 38 9.73 3.69 -6.24
N THR A 39 8.63 4.15 -6.80
CA THR A 39 8.52 4.71 -8.15
C THR A 39 7.76 6.03 -8.11
N ASP A 40 7.83 6.79 -9.19
CA ASP A 40 7.09 8.03 -9.34
C ASP A 40 5.57 7.84 -9.12
N GLY A 41 4.97 8.73 -8.34
CA GLY A 41 3.56 8.69 -7.96
C GLY A 41 3.18 7.61 -6.94
N CYS A 42 4.13 6.87 -6.36
CA CYS A 42 3.80 5.80 -5.39
C CYS A 42 3.48 6.35 -3.99
N LEU A 43 2.77 5.54 -3.19
CA LEU A 43 2.68 5.70 -1.75
C LEU A 43 3.66 4.75 -1.08
N PHE A 44 4.64 5.30 -0.37
CA PHE A 44 5.55 4.49 0.44
C PHE A 44 5.01 4.30 1.85
N VAL A 45 5.00 3.06 2.33
CA VAL A 45 4.51 2.73 3.68
C VAL A 45 5.71 2.50 4.60
N ALA A 46 5.96 3.46 5.49
CA ALA A 46 7.01 3.40 6.49
C ALA A 46 6.58 2.48 7.64
N ILE A 47 7.05 1.24 7.62
CA ILE A 47 6.81 0.27 8.70
C ILE A 47 8.05 0.23 9.61
N GLN A 48 7.83 0.36 10.92
CA GLN A 48 8.86 0.08 11.92
C GLN A 48 8.97 -1.44 12.14
N GLY A 49 10.03 -2.05 11.62
CA GLY A 49 10.34 -3.47 11.84
C GLY A 49 11.35 -3.66 12.98
N GLU A 50 11.59 -4.93 13.35
CA GLU A 50 12.56 -5.28 14.41
C GLU A 50 14.01 -4.91 14.05
N ARG A 51 14.38 -5.04 12.77
CA ARG A 51 15.76 -4.82 12.29
C ARG A 51 15.98 -3.47 11.61
N ALA A 52 14.93 -2.89 11.05
CA ALA A 52 15.01 -1.68 10.25
C ALA A 52 13.75 -0.83 10.43
N ASP A 53 13.95 0.48 10.47
CA ASP A 53 12.89 1.47 10.58
C ASP A 53 12.63 2.08 9.20
N GLY A 54 11.44 1.82 8.64
CA GLY A 54 10.98 2.33 7.35
C GLY A 54 11.02 3.86 7.26
N HIS A 55 10.85 4.57 8.38
CA HIS A 55 10.82 6.02 8.41
C HIS A 55 12.16 6.66 7.99
N LYS A 56 13.28 5.92 8.15
CA LYS A 56 14.60 6.40 7.73
C LYS A 56 14.77 6.49 6.22
N PHE A 57 13.91 5.81 5.45
CA PHE A 57 13.98 5.81 3.99
C PHE A 57 13.05 6.84 3.35
N ILE A 58 12.32 7.65 4.14
CA ILE A 58 11.41 8.68 3.63
C ILE A 58 12.11 9.64 2.66
N PRO A 59 13.29 10.23 2.99
CA PRO A 59 13.97 11.14 2.05
C PRO A 59 14.28 10.46 0.71
N GLN A 60 14.79 9.23 0.75
CA GLN A 60 15.16 8.45 -0.43
C GLN A 60 13.95 8.14 -1.34
N VAL A 61 12.79 7.83 -0.78
CA VAL A 61 11.60 7.51 -1.61
C VAL A 61 10.96 8.77 -2.18
N MET A 62 11.05 9.90 -1.47
CA MET A 62 10.61 11.19 -1.99
C MET A 62 11.48 11.66 -3.15
N GLU A 63 12.80 11.46 -3.09
CA GLU A 63 13.72 11.70 -4.23
C GLU A 63 13.37 10.85 -5.46
N LYS A 64 12.79 9.66 -5.26
CA LYS A 64 12.32 8.78 -6.34
C LYS A 64 10.93 9.16 -6.88
N GLY A 65 10.32 10.23 -6.40
CA GLY A 65 9.03 10.73 -6.86
C GLY A 65 7.83 10.12 -6.14
N ALA A 66 7.97 9.58 -4.92
CA ALA A 66 6.80 9.17 -4.15
C ALA A 66 5.84 10.36 -3.96
N ALA A 67 4.54 10.14 -4.20
CA ALA A 67 3.51 11.17 -4.07
C ALA A 67 3.26 11.53 -2.60
N ALA A 68 3.34 10.53 -1.72
CA ALA A 68 3.23 10.69 -0.28
C ALA A 68 3.84 9.48 0.45
N VAL A 69 3.94 9.60 1.77
CA VAL A 69 4.31 8.49 2.66
C VAL A 69 3.20 8.18 3.66
N LEU A 70 3.01 6.91 4.01
CA LEU A 70 2.17 6.49 5.13
C LEU A 70 3.08 6.14 6.30
N ALA A 71 2.89 6.81 7.44
CA ALA A 71 3.82 6.73 8.56
C ALA A 71 3.11 6.80 9.91
N GLU A 72 3.77 6.26 10.93
CA GLU A 72 3.31 6.33 12.34
C GLU A 72 3.73 7.63 13.02
N LYS A 73 4.66 8.37 12.40
CA LYS A 73 5.19 9.63 12.89
C LYS A 73 5.21 10.65 11.76
N ALA A 74 4.98 11.91 12.10
CA ALA A 74 5.08 13.01 11.14
C ALA A 74 6.52 13.12 10.61
N PRO A 75 6.74 13.09 9.29
CA PRO A 75 8.02 13.46 8.69
C PRO A 75 8.36 14.92 9.01
N ALA A 76 9.65 15.24 9.16
CA ALA A 76 10.10 16.57 9.55
C ALA A 76 10.21 17.56 8.38
N ASP A 77 10.05 17.11 7.13
CA ASP A 77 10.59 17.75 5.92
C ASP A 77 9.52 18.25 4.93
N GLY A 78 8.30 18.54 5.39
CA GLY A 78 7.22 19.04 4.52
C GLY A 78 6.72 18.03 3.48
N THR A 79 7.27 16.81 3.50
CA THR A 79 6.83 15.66 2.73
C THR A 79 5.32 15.44 2.91
N PRO A 80 4.53 15.26 1.84
CA PRO A 80 3.13 14.85 1.97
C PRO A 80 3.04 13.47 2.64
N TYR A 81 2.17 13.33 3.64
CA TYR A 81 2.04 12.08 4.38
C TYR A 81 0.62 11.77 4.83
N ILE A 82 0.38 10.50 5.15
CA ILE A 82 -0.78 9.99 5.85
C ILE A 82 -0.29 9.50 7.21
N LEU A 83 -0.70 10.18 8.27
CA LEU A 83 -0.42 9.79 9.64
C LEU A 83 -1.41 8.71 10.09
N THR A 84 -0.92 7.60 10.63
CA THR A 84 -1.75 6.53 11.20
C THR A 84 -1.15 6.03 12.50
N ASP A 85 -1.94 5.36 13.34
CA ASP A 85 -1.44 4.75 14.58
C ASP A 85 -0.64 3.47 14.33
N SER A 86 -0.87 2.79 13.20
CA SER A 86 -0.15 1.57 12.85
C SER A 86 -0.06 1.37 11.34
N SER A 87 1.16 1.46 10.79
CA SER A 87 1.42 1.27 9.36
C SER A 87 1.04 -0.14 8.90
N LEU A 88 1.24 -1.15 9.74
CA LEU A 88 0.90 -2.54 9.41
C LEU A 88 -0.62 -2.74 9.26
N ARG A 89 -1.40 -2.19 10.21
CA ARG A 89 -2.87 -2.24 10.14
C ARG A 89 -3.38 -1.44 8.96
N ALA A 90 -2.82 -0.25 8.75
CA ALA A 90 -3.20 0.61 7.64
C ALA A 90 -3.03 -0.07 6.28
N VAL A 91 -1.92 -0.78 6.03
CA VAL A 91 -1.73 -1.55 4.78
C VAL A 91 -2.83 -2.61 4.59
N LYS A 92 -3.20 -3.31 5.67
CA LYS A 92 -4.28 -4.29 5.63
C LYS A 92 -5.62 -3.63 5.28
N ASP A 93 -5.94 -2.52 5.92
CA ASP A 93 -7.22 -1.82 5.73
C ASP A 93 -7.32 -1.24 4.31
N ILE A 94 -6.22 -0.71 3.77
CA ILE A 94 -6.13 -0.25 2.38
C ILE A 94 -6.32 -1.42 1.40
N ALA A 95 -5.70 -2.57 1.67
CA ALA A 95 -5.86 -3.76 0.84
C ALA A 95 -7.31 -4.28 0.86
N GLU A 96 -7.97 -4.27 2.03
CA GLU A 96 -9.38 -4.64 2.15
C GLU A 96 -10.29 -3.66 1.41
N PHE A 97 -10.05 -2.34 1.55
CA PHE A 97 -10.77 -1.31 0.81
C PHE A 97 -10.63 -1.47 -0.71
N TYR A 98 -9.43 -1.80 -1.19
CA TYR A 98 -9.20 -2.08 -2.60
C TYR A 98 -9.93 -3.34 -3.06
N LEU A 99 -9.82 -4.43 -2.28
CA LEU A 99 -10.44 -5.72 -2.62
C LEU A 99 -11.97 -5.62 -2.72
N LYS A 100 -12.63 -4.87 -1.81
CA LYS A 100 -14.08 -4.65 -1.82
C LYS A 100 -14.59 -3.94 -3.09
N GLN A 101 -13.71 -3.24 -3.81
CA GLN A 101 -14.07 -2.57 -5.06
C GLN A 101 -13.93 -3.47 -6.29
N LEU A 102 -13.24 -4.60 -6.14
CA LEU A 102 -13.09 -5.58 -7.20
C LEU A 102 -14.26 -6.55 -7.14
N ASN A 103 -15.11 -6.54 -8.17
CA ASN A 103 -16.17 -7.53 -8.33
C ASN A 103 -15.62 -8.81 -8.98
N ILE A 104 -14.69 -9.49 -8.31
CA ILE A 104 -14.02 -10.69 -8.79
C ILE A 104 -14.12 -11.83 -7.76
N PRO A 105 -14.16 -13.11 -8.19
CA PRO A 105 -14.02 -14.23 -7.27
C PRO A 105 -12.65 -14.22 -6.58
N VAL A 106 -12.63 -14.46 -5.27
CA VAL A 106 -11.40 -14.51 -4.46
C VAL A 106 -11.24 -15.91 -3.86
N VAL A 107 -10.07 -16.51 -4.00
CA VAL A 107 -9.73 -17.82 -3.43
C VAL A 107 -8.61 -17.65 -2.40
N GLY A 108 -8.86 -18.04 -1.15
CA GLY A 108 -7.86 -18.11 -0.09
C GLY A 108 -7.33 -19.54 0.08
N ILE A 109 -6.01 -19.73 0.09
CA ILE A 109 -5.37 -21.03 0.28
C ILE A 109 -4.52 -21.00 1.55
N ALA A 110 -4.84 -21.85 2.51
CA ALA A 110 -4.12 -22.02 3.76
C ALA A 110 -3.72 -23.49 3.97
N GLY A 111 -2.80 -23.75 4.90
CA GLY A 111 -2.35 -25.11 5.26
C GLY A 111 -0.86 -25.17 5.58
N SER A 112 -0.41 -26.24 6.26
CA SER A 112 1.01 -26.38 6.64
C SER A 112 1.91 -26.72 5.44
N VAL A 113 1.43 -27.58 4.53
CA VAL A 113 2.16 -28.07 3.34
C VAL A 113 1.29 -27.90 2.09
N GLY A 114 1.89 -27.75 0.91
CA GLY A 114 1.19 -27.76 -0.38
C GLY A 114 0.60 -26.43 -0.86
N LYS A 115 0.57 -25.37 -0.03
CA LYS A 115 0.00 -24.04 -0.39
C LYS A 115 0.44 -23.53 -1.76
N THR A 116 1.75 -23.52 -2.02
CA THR A 116 2.30 -23.01 -3.29
C THR A 116 1.83 -23.85 -4.46
N SER A 117 1.95 -25.17 -4.39
CA SER A 117 1.51 -26.08 -5.47
C SER A 117 0.01 -25.95 -5.75
N THR A 118 -0.82 -25.90 -4.70
CA THR A 118 -2.27 -25.71 -4.85
C THR A 118 -2.60 -24.35 -5.45
N LYS A 119 -1.89 -23.28 -5.07
CA LYS A 119 -2.06 -21.95 -5.66
C LYS A 119 -1.75 -21.93 -7.16
N GLU A 120 -0.65 -22.56 -7.57
CA GLU A 120 -0.27 -22.64 -8.99
C GLU A 120 -1.27 -23.48 -9.81
N MET A 121 -1.68 -24.65 -9.30
CA MET A 121 -2.68 -25.48 -9.99
C MET A 121 -4.03 -24.74 -10.13
N THR A 122 -4.47 -24.08 -9.07
CA THR A 122 -5.71 -23.28 -9.09
C THR A 122 -5.62 -22.15 -10.12
N ALA A 123 -4.51 -21.41 -10.15
CA ALA A 123 -4.27 -20.35 -11.13
C ALA A 123 -4.26 -20.88 -12.57
N SER A 124 -3.61 -22.03 -12.81
CA SER A 124 -3.54 -22.67 -14.13
C SER A 124 -4.93 -23.04 -14.68
N VAL A 125 -5.78 -23.64 -13.84
CA VAL A 125 -7.15 -24.02 -14.22
C VAL A 125 -8.05 -22.79 -14.42
N LEU A 126 -8.03 -21.84 -13.49
CA LEU A 126 -8.85 -20.63 -13.60
C LEU A 126 -8.44 -19.75 -14.79
N GLY A 127 -7.14 -19.71 -15.10
CA GLY A 127 -6.59 -18.98 -16.26
C GLY A 127 -7.07 -19.49 -17.62
N GLN A 128 -7.70 -20.68 -17.69
CA GLN A 128 -8.36 -21.16 -18.90
C GLN A 128 -9.65 -20.38 -19.22
N LYS A 129 -10.31 -19.79 -18.21
CA LYS A 129 -11.59 -19.10 -18.35
C LYS A 129 -11.52 -17.61 -18.05
N PHE A 130 -10.76 -17.23 -17.03
CA PHE A 130 -10.61 -15.86 -16.57
C PHE A 130 -9.25 -15.34 -17.06
N ARG A 131 -9.24 -14.49 -18.09
CA ARG A 131 -8.06 -13.78 -18.60
C ARG A 131 -8.19 -12.29 -18.35
#